data_AF-A0AAV9BBH4-F1
#
_entry.id   AF-A0AAV9BBH4-F1
#
_cell.length_a   1.000
_cell.length_b   1.000
_cell.length_c   1.000
_cell.angle_alpha   90.00
_cell.angle_beta   90.00
_cell.angle_gamma   90.00
#
_symmetry.space_group_name_H-M   'P 1'
#
loop_
_entity.id
_entity.type
_entity.pdbx_description
1 polymer ?
#
loop_
_entity_poly.entity_id
_entity_poly.type
_entity_poly.pdbx_seq_one_letter_code
_entity_poly.pdbx_strand_id
1 'polypeptide(L)'
;MRGPPPGISLIKTLTGPDISLKTFKSLVLLLTFIAYTSYHASRKPPSIVKSVLHPDPHHHHHHHRPWPIGDLFVRRRVTTTSNSTSHGWAPFDDGPDGTAMLGEIDLAFLASYSLGMYGAGHLGDRTDLRLFLTAGMIMSGCFVAAFGMGYFWGIHSIWYYLSMQMLAGLFQATGWPSVVAVVGNWFGERKRGLIMGIWNAHTSVGNISGSLMAASVLQHGWGWSFILPGAFIGLAGVLVFLFLAAYPEDVGHKCPYGERSSAVDVEGGKDGEEGRRRGAVGLLEACRIPGVIPFAMCLFFAKLVAYTFLYWLPFYLSQTPIGGEYMSVKSAGNLSTLFDVGGIIGGILAGYISDKLNARATTAATFMYLSIPALIAYNKLGGISQSMNIILMMITGLFVNGPYALITTAVSADLGTHSSLKGDSRALATVTAIIDGTGSVGAALGPLITGFLSRNGWDLVFRMLMVGAFIAGALLSSLVISELTQIFQCWRKPSSNQGRQQGMTDSVAEPLLGENR
;
A
#
# COMPACT_ATOMS: atom_id res chain seq x y z
N MET A 1 -2.47 -33.85 0.61
CA MET A 1 -3.76 -33.36 0.08
C MET A 1 -4.13 -32.10 0.85
N ARG A 2 -4.42 -30.99 0.17
CA ARG A 2 -4.86 -29.74 0.83
C ARG A 2 -6.26 -29.99 1.39
N GLY A 3 -6.45 -29.72 2.68
CA GLY A 3 -7.73 -29.88 3.37
C GLY A 3 -8.40 -28.52 3.63
N PRO A 4 -9.73 -28.52 3.87
CA PRO A 4 -10.45 -27.32 4.22
C PRO A 4 -9.80 -26.60 5.42
N PRO A 5 -9.86 -25.26 5.47
CA PRO A 5 -9.39 -24.51 6.63
C PRO A 5 -9.99 -25.06 7.94
N PRO A 6 -9.23 -25.12 9.04
CA PRO A 6 -9.69 -25.73 10.29
C PRO A 6 -10.98 -25.11 10.81
N GLY A 7 -11.10 -23.78 10.75
CA GLY A 7 -12.30 -23.04 11.17
C GLY A 7 -13.50 -23.30 10.25
N ILE A 8 -13.29 -23.44 8.94
CA ILE A 8 -14.37 -23.83 8.02
C ILE A 8 -14.82 -25.27 8.29
N SER A 9 -13.88 -26.17 8.58
CA SER A 9 -14.18 -27.56 8.92
C SER A 9 -15.06 -27.64 10.17
N LEU A 10 -14.72 -26.86 11.21
CA LEU A 10 -15.52 -26.76 12.43
C LEU A 10 -16.92 -26.19 12.15
N ILE A 11 -17.03 -25.14 11.34
CA ILE A 11 -18.33 -24.59 10.95
C ILE A 11 -19.16 -25.64 10.22
N LYS A 12 -18.59 -26.36 9.25
CA LYS A 12 -19.30 -27.44 8.52
C LYS A 12 -19.79 -28.55 9.45
N THR A 13 -19.05 -28.88 10.51
CA THR A 13 -19.51 -29.85 11.52
C THR A 13 -20.66 -29.33 12.38
N LEU A 14 -20.79 -28.02 12.58
CA LEU A 14 -21.81 -27.41 13.44
C LEU A 14 -23.08 -26.97 12.71
N THR A 15 -22.96 -26.45 11.48
CA THR A 15 -24.07 -25.86 10.71
C THR A 15 -24.46 -26.65 9.46
N GLY A 16 -23.79 -27.76 9.17
CA GLY A 16 -24.02 -28.56 7.96
C GLY A 16 -23.18 -28.14 6.74
N PRO A 17 -23.22 -28.90 5.63
CA PRO A 17 -22.27 -28.79 4.51
C PRO A 17 -22.57 -27.66 3.50
N ASP A 18 -23.80 -27.13 3.47
CA ASP A 18 -24.28 -26.29 2.36
C ASP A 18 -24.01 -24.80 2.56
N ILE A 19 -22.73 -24.40 2.51
CA ILE A 19 -22.35 -22.99 2.41
C ILE A 19 -22.28 -22.59 0.93
N SER A 20 -22.97 -21.51 0.56
CA SER A 20 -23.04 -21.07 -0.84
C SER A 20 -21.69 -20.55 -1.36
N LEU A 21 -21.44 -20.73 -2.67
CA LEU A 21 -20.26 -20.18 -3.35
C LEU A 21 -20.16 -18.64 -3.19
N LYS A 22 -21.30 -17.94 -3.16
CA LYS A 22 -21.36 -16.48 -2.94
C LYS A 22 -20.83 -16.13 -1.54
N THR A 23 -21.21 -16.90 -0.53
CA THR A 23 -20.75 -16.73 0.86
C THR A 23 -19.24 -16.88 0.94
N PHE A 24 -18.65 -17.90 0.32
CA PHE A 24 -17.20 -18.07 0.30
C PHE A 24 -16.48 -16.96 -0.46
N LYS A 25 -17.00 -16.52 -1.62
CA LYS A 25 -16.45 -15.36 -2.35
C LYS A 25 -16.41 -14.11 -1.47
N SER A 26 -17.52 -13.79 -0.79
CA SER A 26 -17.59 -12.66 0.14
C SER A 26 -16.66 -12.82 1.33
N LEU A 27 -16.58 -14.02 1.92
CA LEU A 27 -15.70 -14.32 3.05
C LEU A 27 -14.22 -14.15 2.65
N VAL A 28 -13.81 -14.69 1.51
CA VAL A 28 -12.44 -14.56 1.01
C VAL A 28 -12.10 -13.11 0.75
N LEU A 29 -12.98 -12.35 0.09
CA LEU A 29 -12.76 -10.93 -0.16
C LEU A 29 -12.65 -10.11 1.14
N LEU A 30 -13.47 -10.44 2.14
CA LEU A 30 -13.43 -9.80 3.45
C LEU A 30 -12.16 -10.15 4.22
N LEU A 31 -11.77 -11.43 4.26
CA LEU A 31 -10.56 -11.89 4.95
C LEU A 31 -9.30 -11.32 4.32
N THR A 32 -9.22 -11.27 2.99
CA THR A 32 -8.08 -10.63 2.31
C THR A 32 -8.06 -9.13 2.52
N PHE A 33 -9.22 -8.47 2.56
CA PHE A 33 -9.33 -7.05 2.91
C PHE A 33 -8.83 -6.78 4.34
N ILE A 34 -9.27 -7.58 5.32
CA ILE A 34 -8.82 -7.47 6.73
C ILE A 34 -7.32 -7.76 6.84
N ALA A 35 -6.83 -8.80 6.16
CA ALA A 35 -5.41 -9.14 6.15
C ALA A 35 -4.58 -7.96 5.67
N TYR A 36 -4.95 -7.34 4.54
CA TYR A 36 -4.20 -6.22 4.00
C TYR A 36 -4.37 -4.92 4.79
N THR A 37 -5.56 -4.69 5.34
CA THR A 37 -5.81 -3.62 6.32
C THR A 37 -4.83 -3.75 7.50
N SER A 38 -4.63 -4.96 8.03
CA SER A 38 -3.72 -5.19 9.15
C SER A 38 -2.23 -5.03 8.80
N TYR A 39 -1.83 -5.40 7.58
CA TYR A 39 -0.50 -5.08 7.06
C TYR A 39 -0.24 -3.57 7.08
N HIS A 40 -1.15 -2.77 6.49
CA HIS A 40 -1.01 -1.32 6.48
C HIS A 40 -1.11 -0.70 7.88
N ALA A 41 -1.97 -1.21 8.75
CA ALA A 41 -2.08 -0.75 10.13
C ALA A 41 -0.77 -0.93 10.90
N SER A 42 -0.08 -2.06 10.71
CA SER A 42 1.20 -2.33 11.36
C SER A 42 2.38 -1.51 10.84
N ARG A 43 2.26 -0.87 9.66
CA ARG A 43 3.29 0.03 9.08
C ARG A 43 3.22 1.46 9.59
N LYS A 44 2.07 1.87 10.14
CA LYS A 44 1.82 3.24 10.61
C LYS A 44 2.51 3.67 11.91
N PRO A 45 2.81 2.81 12.90
CA PRO A 45 3.34 3.25 14.19
C PRO A 45 4.57 4.18 14.12
N PRO A 46 5.56 3.96 13.23
CA PRO A 46 6.69 4.89 13.09
C PRO A 46 6.25 6.34 12.85
N SER A 47 5.21 6.60 12.06
CA SER A 47 4.78 7.97 11.74
C SER A 47 4.22 8.71 12.96
N ILE A 48 3.52 8.00 13.85
CA ILE A 48 3.02 8.54 15.11
C ILE A 48 4.18 8.72 16.09
N VAL A 49 5.01 7.70 16.27
CA VAL A 49 6.06 7.70 17.29
C VAL A 49 7.16 8.73 16.99
N LYS A 50 7.49 9.01 15.72
CA LYS A 50 8.42 10.10 15.34
C LYS A 50 8.14 11.43 16.04
N SER A 51 6.87 11.77 16.20
CA SER A 51 6.46 13.03 16.84
C SER A 51 6.62 13.04 18.37
N VAL A 52 6.82 11.87 19.00
CA VAL A 52 7.19 11.75 20.42
C VAL A 52 8.70 11.71 20.60
N LEU A 53 9.45 11.14 19.65
CA LEU A 53 10.90 11.01 19.74
C LEU A 53 11.63 12.35 19.47
N HIS A 54 10.93 13.36 18.98
CA HIS A 54 11.52 14.66 18.71
C HIS A 54 11.82 15.43 20.00
N PRO A 55 13.06 15.89 20.20
CA PRO A 55 13.42 16.69 21.37
C PRO A 55 12.76 18.08 21.29
N ASP A 56 11.70 18.28 22.07
CA ASP A 56 11.07 19.59 22.25
C ASP A 56 11.96 20.46 23.17
N PRO A 57 12.46 21.63 22.73
CA PRO A 57 13.27 22.52 23.57
C PRO A 57 12.53 23.07 24.79
N HIS A 58 11.22 22.81 24.93
CA HIS A 58 10.41 23.20 26.08
C HIS A 58 9.92 22.02 26.95
N HIS A 59 10.37 20.79 26.67
CA HIS A 59 10.12 19.66 27.57
C HIS A 59 11.19 19.59 28.67
N HIS A 60 10.96 20.29 29.79
CA HIS A 60 11.67 19.98 31.02
C HIS A 60 11.29 18.56 31.47
N HIS A 61 12.29 17.67 31.52
CA HIS A 61 12.17 16.34 32.13
C HIS A 61 11.89 16.49 33.63
N HIS A 62 10.62 16.58 34.01
CA HIS A 62 10.23 16.34 35.39
C HIS A 62 10.02 14.84 35.57
N HIS A 63 10.93 14.21 36.33
CA HIS A 63 10.71 12.91 36.94
C HIS A 63 9.51 12.99 37.91
N HIS A 64 8.30 12.85 37.41
CA HIS A 64 7.13 12.56 38.24
C HIS A 64 6.28 11.46 37.60
N ARG A 65 5.95 10.46 38.44
CA ARG A 65 5.04 9.34 38.17
C ARG A 65 3.67 9.83 37.64
N PRO A 66 2.93 8.97 36.90
CA PRO A 66 2.01 9.40 35.85
C PRO A 66 0.81 10.11 36.47
N TRP A 67 0.54 11.30 35.93
CA TRP A 67 -0.43 12.25 36.42
C TRP A 67 -1.88 11.73 36.47
N PRO A 68 -2.74 12.37 37.31
CA PRO A 68 -4.16 12.06 37.43
C PRO A 68 -4.98 12.73 36.32
N ILE A 69 -6.23 12.28 36.24
CA ILE A 69 -7.26 12.55 35.23
C ILE A 69 -7.73 14.03 35.22
N GLY A 70 -7.76 14.65 34.02
CA GLY A 70 -8.37 15.97 33.68
C GLY A 70 -7.33 17.07 33.36
N ASP A 71 -7.42 17.95 32.35
CA ASP A 71 -8.45 18.33 31.38
C ASP A 71 -8.09 17.90 29.94
N LEU A 72 -9.10 17.42 29.20
CA LEU A 72 -9.04 17.20 27.76
C LEU A 72 -9.01 18.56 27.06
N PHE A 73 -8.00 18.80 26.21
CA PHE A 73 -7.78 20.00 25.39
C PHE A 73 -7.10 21.17 26.14
N VAL A 74 -6.01 21.68 25.54
CA VAL A 74 -5.17 22.83 25.93
C VAL A 74 -3.91 22.49 26.76
N ARG A 75 -2.73 22.67 26.15
CA ARG A 75 -1.44 22.82 26.85
C ARG A 75 -1.25 24.32 27.13
N ARG A 76 -1.39 24.75 28.39
CA ARG A 76 -1.15 26.15 28.80
C ARG A 76 0.36 26.44 28.79
N ARG A 77 0.76 27.53 28.13
CA ARG A 77 2.14 28.02 28.04
C ARG A 77 2.60 28.55 29.41
N VAL A 78 3.58 27.92 30.04
CA VAL A 78 4.25 28.45 31.24
C VAL A 78 5.68 28.81 30.85
N THR A 79 5.98 30.11 30.87
CA THR A 79 7.30 30.69 30.66
C THR A 79 8.17 30.38 31.88
N THR A 80 9.22 29.56 31.73
CA THR A 80 10.30 29.49 32.71
C THR A 80 11.65 29.40 32.00
N THR A 81 12.54 30.30 32.39
CA THR A 81 13.96 30.37 32.05
C THR A 81 14.73 29.34 32.87
N SER A 82 15.31 28.31 32.24
CA SER A 82 16.48 27.61 32.80
C SER A 82 17.27 26.84 31.75
N ASN A 83 18.60 26.93 31.86
CA ASN A 83 19.59 26.16 31.11
C ASN A 83 19.51 24.69 31.53
N SER A 84 19.05 23.80 30.66
CA SER A 84 19.29 22.35 30.80
C SER A 84 19.62 21.75 29.44
N THR A 85 20.74 21.04 29.38
CA THR A 85 21.26 20.32 28.21
C THR A 85 20.20 19.42 27.59
N SER A 86 19.83 19.73 26.35
CA SER A 86 18.98 18.92 25.46
C SER A 86 19.53 17.50 25.35
N HIS A 87 18.98 16.55 26.10
CA HIS A 87 19.19 15.13 25.81
C HIS A 87 18.54 14.83 24.45
N GLY A 88 19.29 14.22 23.52
CA GLY A 88 18.93 14.04 22.12
C GLY A 88 17.75 13.11 21.83
N TRP A 89 17.71 12.55 20.61
CA TRP A 89 16.61 11.74 20.06
C TRP A 89 16.52 10.32 20.67
N ALA A 90 16.31 10.19 21.98
CA ALA A 90 16.12 8.87 22.61
C ALA A 90 15.03 8.06 21.88
N PRO A 91 15.28 6.81 21.45
CA PRO A 91 16.33 5.88 21.89
C PRO A 91 17.66 5.92 21.11
N PHE A 92 17.89 6.91 20.24
CA PHE A 92 19.13 7.08 19.49
C PHE A 92 20.03 8.06 20.25
N ASP A 93 21.16 7.55 20.77
CA ASP A 93 22.11 8.39 21.48
C ASP A 93 22.85 9.34 20.51
N ASP A 94 22.93 10.61 20.93
CA ASP A 94 23.82 11.68 20.48
C ASP A 94 23.96 11.96 18.97
N GLY A 95 23.13 12.88 18.45
CA GLY A 95 23.46 13.63 17.24
C GLY A 95 22.37 14.60 16.76
N PRO A 96 22.73 15.65 15.99
CA PRO A 96 21.78 16.54 15.31
C PRO A 96 20.97 15.86 14.19
N ASP A 97 21.24 14.59 13.89
CA ASP A 97 20.75 13.85 12.71
C ASP A 97 19.52 12.95 12.97
N GLY A 98 18.78 13.14 14.06
CA GLY A 98 17.69 12.23 14.42
C GLY A 98 16.56 12.10 13.38
N THR A 99 16.20 13.17 12.66
CA THR A 99 15.23 13.03 11.54
C THR A 99 15.76 12.17 10.40
N ALA A 100 17.06 12.20 10.14
CA ALA A 100 17.69 11.34 9.13
C ALA A 100 17.64 9.87 9.57
N MET A 101 18.00 9.57 10.84
CA MET A 101 17.91 8.21 11.39
C MET A 101 16.48 7.65 11.34
N LEU A 102 15.48 8.48 11.60
CA LEU A 102 14.07 8.10 11.46
C LEU A 102 13.69 7.78 9.99
N GLY A 103 14.28 8.50 9.03
CA GLY A 103 14.14 8.20 7.61
C GLY A 103 14.86 6.91 7.19
N GLU A 104 16.02 6.61 7.79
CA GLU A 104 16.75 5.35 7.57
C GLU A 104 15.98 4.12 8.07
N ILE A 105 15.26 4.25 9.18
CA ILE A 105 14.36 3.20 9.70
C ILE A 105 13.23 2.91 8.71
N ASP A 106 12.62 3.95 8.13
CA ASP A 106 11.59 3.78 7.08
C ASP A 106 12.18 3.10 5.84
N LEU A 107 13.38 3.51 5.42
CA LEU A 107 14.12 2.92 4.31
C LEU A 107 14.38 1.44 4.55
N ALA A 108 14.88 1.06 5.73
CA ALA A 108 15.24 -0.32 6.06
C ALA A 108 14.03 -1.26 5.93
N PHE A 109 12.86 -0.83 6.41
CA PHE A 109 11.61 -1.57 6.24
C PHE A 109 11.23 -1.70 4.75
N LEU A 110 11.16 -0.56 4.03
CA LEU A 110 10.62 -0.52 2.65
C LEU A 110 11.57 -1.16 1.63
N ALA A 111 12.88 -1.04 1.82
CA ALA A 111 13.89 -1.71 1.00
C ALA A 111 13.84 -3.23 1.19
N SER A 112 13.78 -3.70 2.44
CA SER A 112 13.62 -5.14 2.72
C SER A 112 12.30 -5.69 2.18
N TYR A 113 11.20 -4.94 2.30
CA TYR A 113 9.92 -5.28 1.69
C TYR A 113 10.01 -5.39 0.16
N SER A 114 10.63 -4.40 -0.50
CA SER A 114 10.82 -4.40 -1.96
C SER A 114 11.64 -5.61 -2.41
N LEU A 115 12.75 -5.92 -1.73
CA LEU A 115 13.56 -7.11 -2.00
C LEU A 115 12.77 -8.40 -1.77
N GLY A 116 12.02 -8.47 -0.68
CA GLY A 116 11.17 -9.61 -0.33
C GLY A 116 10.11 -9.90 -1.39
N MET A 117 9.54 -8.87 -2.03
CA MET A 117 8.50 -9.01 -3.05
C MET A 117 8.98 -9.81 -4.27
N TYR A 118 10.25 -9.62 -4.68
CA TYR A 118 10.83 -10.37 -5.79
C TYR A 118 10.97 -11.87 -5.48
N GLY A 119 11.25 -12.24 -4.22
CA GLY A 119 11.38 -13.64 -3.79
C GLY A 119 10.05 -14.29 -3.39
N ALA A 120 9.14 -13.53 -2.77
CA ALA A 120 7.91 -14.02 -2.18
C ALA A 120 6.92 -14.57 -3.22
N GLY A 121 6.89 -14.00 -4.43
CA GLY A 121 6.05 -14.54 -5.52
C GLY A 121 6.42 -15.97 -5.88
N HIS A 122 7.72 -16.24 -6.04
CA HIS A 122 8.22 -17.57 -6.40
C HIS A 122 8.07 -18.60 -5.27
N LEU A 123 8.20 -18.15 -4.01
CA LEU A 123 7.99 -19.00 -2.84
C LEU A 123 6.51 -19.30 -2.61
N GLY A 124 5.63 -18.32 -2.83
CA GLY A 124 4.18 -18.47 -2.75
C GLY A 124 3.63 -19.50 -3.73
N ASP A 125 4.19 -19.57 -4.94
CA ASP A 125 3.79 -20.56 -5.96
C ASP A 125 4.12 -22.01 -5.57
N ARG A 126 5.10 -22.22 -4.69
CA ARG A 126 5.58 -23.55 -4.26
C ARG A 126 5.04 -23.99 -2.91
N THR A 127 4.39 -23.08 -2.19
CA THR A 127 3.89 -23.31 -0.83
C THR A 127 2.37 -23.26 -0.82
N ASP A 128 1.77 -23.65 0.31
CA ASP A 128 0.34 -23.44 0.51
C ASP A 128 0.11 -21.95 0.80
N LEU A 129 -0.64 -21.25 -0.07
CA LEU A 129 -0.87 -19.80 0.02
C LEU A 129 -1.47 -19.37 1.36
N ARG A 130 -2.35 -20.18 1.97
CA ARG A 130 -2.95 -19.88 3.26
C ARG A 130 -1.86 -19.91 4.35
N LEU A 131 -1.07 -20.97 4.40
CA LEU A 131 0.02 -21.09 5.38
C LEU A 131 1.10 -20.04 5.18
N PHE A 132 1.45 -19.76 3.93
CA PHE A 132 2.45 -18.75 3.58
C PHE A 132 2.01 -17.35 4.03
N LEU A 133 0.77 -16.96 3.74
CA LEU A 133 0.19 -15.69 4.20
C LEU A 133 0.09 -15.61 5.73
N THR A 134 -0.40 -16.67 6.38
CA THR A 134 -0.48 -16.75 7.85
C THR A 134 0.88 -16.55 8.50
N ALA A 135 1.90 -17.28 8.03
CA ALA A 135 3.25 -17.19 8.60
C ALA A 135 3.81 -15.77 8.43
N GLY A 136 3.65 -15.15 7.26
CA GLY A 136 4.05 -13.76 7.03
C GLY A 136 3.38 -12.77 7.98
N MET A 137 2.07 -12.90 8.20
CA MET A 137 1.31 -12.02 9.09
C MET A 137 1.73 -12.16 10.57
N ILE A 138 1.86 -13.40 11.06
CA ILE A 138 2.24 -13.67 12.45
C ILE A 138 3.67 -13.20 12.69
N MET A 139 4.63 -13.56 11.82
CA MET A 139 6.02 -13.16 11.98
C MET A 139 6.18 -11.65 11.86
N SER A 140 5.46 -10.99 10.94
CA SER A 140 5.40 -9.52 10.89
C SER A 140 4.92 -8.94 12.23
N GLY A 141 3.82 -9.48 12.79
CA GLY A 141 3.32 -9.04 14.09
C GLY A 141 4.34 -9.17 15.21
N CYS A 142 5.06 -10.29 15.24
CA CYS A 142 6.15 -10.54 16.20
C CYS A 142 7.28 -9.51 16.07
N PHE A 143 7.78 -9.22 14.87
CA PHE A 143 8.87 -8.25 14.68
C PHE A 143 8.45 -6.80 14.89
N VAL A 144 7.21 -6.45 14.52
CA VAL A 144 6.65 -5.12 14.85
C VAL A 144 6.50 -4.96 16.37
N ALA A 145 5.99 -5.96 17.07
CA ALA A 145 5.91 -5.93 18.53
C ALA A 145 7.30 -5.90 19.18
N ALA A 146 8.26 -6.66 18.64
CA ALA A 146 9.66 -6.64 19.10
C ALA A 146 10.26 -5.24 18.96
N PHE A 147 10.06 -4.54 17.83
CA PHE A 147 10.48 -3.13 17.70
C PHE A 147 9.96 -2.29 18.87
N GLY A 148 8.69 -2.44 19.24
CA GLY A 148 8.08 -1.77 20.39
C GLY A 148 8.66 -2.19 21.74
N MET A 149 9.07 -3.46 21.89
CA MET A 149 9.72 -3.96 23.11
C MET A 149 11.06 -3.28 23.39
N GLY A 150 11.73 -2.75 22.37
CA GLY A 150 12.93 -1.92 22.54
C GLY A 150 12.74 -0.75 23.52
N TYR A 151 11.52 -0.20 23.61
CA TYR A 151 11.16 0.81 24.63
C TYR A 151 11.27 0.25 26.06
N PHE A 152 10.65 -0.89 26.32
CA PHE A 152 10.59 -1.47 27.66
C PHE A 152 11.90 -2.11 28.09
N TRP A 153 12.69 -2.59 27.13
CA TRP A 153 14.02 -3.13 27.36
C TRP A 153 15.11 -2.06 27.44
N GLY A 154 14.78 -0.78 27.20
CA GLY A 154 15.75 0.32 27.24
C GLY A 154 16.89 0.12 26.23
N ILE A 155 16.58 -0.28 24.99
CA ILE A 155 17.60 -0.54 23.97
C ILE A 155 17.96 0.77 23.25
N HIS A 156 19.19 1.23 23.43
CA HIS A 156 19.72 2.44 22.79
C HIS A 156 20.61 2.13 21.57
N SER A 157 20.15 1.24 20.67
CA SER A 157 20.92 0.82 19.49
C SER A 157 20.11 0.91 18.21
N ILE A 158 20.53 1.78 17.27
CA ILE A 158 19.87 1.93 15.97
C ILE A 158 19.82 0.59 15.20
N TRP A 159 20.86 -0.24 15.31
CA TRP A 159 20.94 -1.54 14.63
C TRP A 159 19.86 -2.52 15.07
N TYR A 160 19.41 -2.45 16.33
CA TYR A 160 18.27 -3.22 16.79
C TYR A 160 17.00 -2.84 16.01
N TYR A 161 16.70 -1.54 15.95
CA TYR A 161 15.52 -1.02 15.27
C TYR A 161 15.56 -1.26 13.76
N LEU A 162 16.74 -1.11 13.13
CA LEU A 162 16.94 -1.45 11.73
C LEU A 162 16.70 -2.95 11.47
N SER A 163 17.25 -3.83 12.31
CA SER A 163 17.08 -5.27 12.17
C SER A 163 15.62 -5.69 12.30
N MET A 164 14.89 -5.15 13.29
CA MET A 164 13.46 -5.44 13.47
C MET A 164 12.63 -4.96 12.28
N GLN A 165 12.93 -3.77 11.73
CA GLN A 165 12.26 -3.25 10.54
C GLN A 165 12.56 -4.06 9.29
N MET A 166 13.81 -4.48 9.09
CA MET A 166 14.19 -5.30 7.93
C MET A 166 13.48 -6.65 7.96
N LEU A 167 13.44 -7.31 9.13
CA LEU A 167 12.72 -8.58 9.30
C LEU A 167 11.22 -8.39 9.12
N ALA A 168 10.61 -7.37 9.73
CA ALA A 168 9.20 -7.04 9.52
C ALA A 168 8.91 -6.81 8.02
N GLY A 169 9.72 -6.01 7.33
CA GLY A 169 9.58 -5.73 5.90
C GLY A 169 9.62 -7.00 5.04
N LEU A 170 10.56 -7.90 5.32
CA LEU A 170 10.71 -9.17 4.59
C LEU A 170 9.49 -10.06 4.74
N PHE A 171 8.97 -10.25 5.97
CA PHE A 171 7.78 -11.06 6.20
C PHE A 171 6.51 -10.39 5.66
N GLN A 172 6.42 -9.06 5.69
CA GLN A 172 5.30 -8.33 5.10
C GLN A 172 5.24 -8.43 3.58
N ALA A 173 6.37 -8.62 2.91
CA ALA A 173 6.43 -8.80 1.46
C ALA A 173 5.65 -10.04 0.96
N THR A 174 5.37 -11.00 1.84
CA THR A 174 4.56 -12.18 1.51
C THR A 174 3.08 -11.84 1.25
N GLY A 175 2.61 -10.70 1.77
CA GLY A 175 1.20 -10.33 1.75
C GLY A 175 0.61 -10.15 0.36
N TRP A 176 1.19 -9.23 -0.44
CA TRP A 176 0.63 -8.84 -1.73
C TRP A 176 0.47 -10.00 -2.72
N PRO A 177 1.54 -10.76 -3.06
CA PRO A 177 1.44 -11.83 -4.04
C PRO A 177 0.44 -12.91 -3.61
N SER A 178 0.41 -13.22 -2.31
CA SER A 178 -0.51 -14.23 -1.75
C SER A 178 -1.97 -13.82 -1.91
N VAL A 179 -2.28 -12.57 -1.56
CA VAL A 179 -3.65 -12.08 -1.62
C VAL A 179 -4.13 -11.88 -3.06
N VAL A 180 -3.28 -11.36 -3.93
CA VAL A 180 -3.58 -11.22 -5.37
C VAL A 180 -3.86 -12.60 -5.98
N ALA A 181 -3.03 -13.61 -5.64
CA ALA A 181 -3.26 -14.98 -6.10
C ALA A 181 -4.59 -15.56 -5.59
N VAL A 182 -4.89 -15.40 -4.29
CA VAL A 182 -6.17 -15.86 -3.70
C VAL A 182 -7.37 -15.19 -4.35
N VAL A 183 -7.37 -13.86 -4.51
CA VAL A 183 -8.48 -13.16 -5.18
C VAL A 183 -8.58 -13.60 -6.64
N GLY A 184 -7.44 -13.82 -7.32
CA GLY A 184 -7.38 -14.38 -8.66
C GLY A 184 -8.09 -15.73 -8.79
N ASN A 185 -7.84 -16.65 -7.85
CA ASN A 185 -8.44 -18.00 -7.83
C ASN A 185 -9.97 -17.96 -7.71
N TRP A 186 -10.54 -16.97 -7.02
CA TRP A 186 -11.98 -16.90 -6.72
C TRP A 186 -12.80 -16.07 -7.73
N PHE A 187 -12.20 -15.04 -8.32
CA PHE A 187 -12.94 -14.04 -9.11
C PHE A 187 -12.62 -14.02 -10.61
N GLY A 188 -11.53 -14.64 -11.08
CA GLY A 188 -11.21 -14.69 -12.52
C GLY A 188 -11.00 -13.31 -13.15
N GLU A 189 -10.99 -13.22 -14.49
CA GLU A 189 -10.63 -11.99 -15.24
C GLU A 189 -11.80 -11.00 -15.45
N ARG A 190 -13.06 -11.46 -15.42
CA ARG A 190 -14.21 -10.59 -15.73
C ARG A 190 -14.73 -9.85 -14.49
N LYS A 191 -14.66 -8.51 -14.53
CA LYS A 191 -15.14 -7.50 -13.56
C LYS A 191 -14.18 -7.10 -12.43
N ARG A 192 -12.87 -7.05 -12.69
CA ARG A 192 -11.84 -6.66 -11.70
C ARG A 192 -11.83 -5.17 -11.32
N GLY A 193 -12.07 -4.23 -12.24
CA GLY A 193 -11.87 -2.79 -12.01
C GLY A 193 -12.51 -2.21 -10.74
N LEU A 194 -13.85 -2.22 -10.65
CA LEU A 194 -14.58 -1.67 -9.49
C LEU A 194 -14.36 -2.48 -8.21
N ILE A 195 -14.35 -3.82 -8.29
CA ILE A 195 -14.17 -4.69 -7.12
C ILE A 195 -12.77 -4.47 -6.53
N MET A 196 -11.74 -4.43 -7.37
CA MET A 196 -10.37 -4.16 -6.94
C MET A 196 -10.19 -2.71 -6.49
N GLY A 197 -10.88 -1.75 -7.11
CA GLY A 197 -10.89 -0.36 -6.68
C GLY A 197 -11.47 -0.17 -5.27
N ILE A 198 -12.61 -0.81 -4.97
CA ILE A 198 -13.20 -0.83 -3.63
C ILE A 198 -12.31 -1.61 -2.67
N TRP A 199 -11.80 -2.77 -3.10
CA TRP A 199 -10.95 -3.62 -2.28
C TRP A 199 -9.68 -2.88 -1.84
N ASN A 200 -9.05 -2.08 -2.72
CA ASN A 200 -7.87 -1.28 -2.41
C ASN A 200 -8.10 -0.19 -1.34
N ALA A 201 -9.35 0.11 -0.97
CA ALA A 201 -9.64 0.92 0.21
C ALA A 201 -9.02 0.32 1.49
N HIS A 202 -8.65 -0.98 1.51
CA HIS A 202 -7.90 -1.61 2.60
C HIS A 202 -6.64 -0.82 2.97
N THR A 203 -5.99 -0.14 2.02
CA THR A 203 -4.74 0.59 2.25
C THR A 203 -5.02 1.78 3.14
N SER A 204 -5.98 2.62 2.76
CA SER A 204 -6.40 3.77 3.55
C SER A 204 -7.05 3.34 4.88
N VAL A 205 -7.89 2.30 4.89
CA VAL A 205 -8.53 1.80 6.12
C VAL A 205 -7.47 1.27 7.09
N GLY A 206 -6.46 0.56 6.59
CA GLY A 206 -5.31 0.10 7.37
C GLY A 206 -4.50 1.27 7.91
N ASN A 207 -4.23 2.26 7.07
CA ASN A 207 -3.53 3.47 7.46
C ASN A 207 -4.27 4.27 8.57
N ILE A 208 -5.59 4.40 8.46
CA ILE A 208 -6.45 5.06 9.46
C ILE A 208 -6.43 4.27 10.76
N SER A 209 -6.75 2.97 10.70
CA SER A 209 -6.79 2.10 11.88
C SER A 209 -5.46 2.03 12.61
N GLY A 210 -4.34 1.88 11.88
CA GLY A 210 -3.00 1.88 12.47
C GLY A 210 -2.66 3.19 13.18
N SER A 211 -3.01 4.33 12.59
CA SER A 211 -2.79 5.65 13.21
C SER A 211 -3.61 5.82 14.50
N LEU A 212 -4.90 5.45 14.46
CA LEU A 212 -5.80 5.52 15.62
C LEU A 212 -5.37 4.56 16.74
N MET A 213 -4.96 3.33 16.40
CA MET A 213 -4.46 2.35 17.37
C MET A 213 -3.14 2.82 17.99
N ALA A 214 -2.18 3.30 17.20
CA ALA A 214 -0.91 3.80 17.69
C ALA A 214 -1.10 5.03 18.60
N ALA A 215 -1.98 5.97 18.22
CA ALA A 215 -2.24 7.19 18.98
C ALA A 215 -3.05 6.94 20.27
N SER A 216 -3.91 5.92 20.32
CA SER A 216 -4.74 5.62 21.50
C SER A 216 -3.94 5.11 22.69
N VAL A 217 -2.88 4.34 22.43
CA VAL A 217 -2.03 3.74 23.47
C VAL A 217 -0.78 4.54 23.79
N LEU A 218 -0.51 5.60 23.04
CA LEU A 218 0.72 6.40 23.15
C LEU A 218 0.95 6.96 24.57
N GLN A 219 -0.12 7.27 25.28
CA GLN A 219 -0.08 7.75 26.68
C GLN A 219 0.54 6.74 27.66
N HIS A 220 0.60 5.46 27.32
CA HIS A 220 1.18 4.40 28.15
C HIS A 220 2.65 4.11 27.81
N GLY A 221 3.23 4.83 26.85
CA GLY A 221 4.58 4.63 26.33
C GLY A 221 4.57 4.29 24.83
N TRP A 222 5.55 4.82 24.09
CA TRP A 222 5.59 4.69 22.63
C TRP A 222 5.76 3.24 22.14
N GLY A 223 6.33 2.36 22.96
CA GLY A 223 6.44 0.93 22.64
C GLY A 223 5.08 0.27 22.39
N TRP A 224 4.03 0.69 23.11
CA TRP A 224 2.67 0.18 22.92
C TRP A 224 2.11 0.50 21.53
N SER A 225 2.52 1.64 20.94
CA SER A 225 2.08 2.04 19.61
C SER A 225 2.50 1.07 18.52
N PHE A 226 3.51 0.22 18.78
CA PHE A 226 3.91 -0.88 17.91
C PHE A 226 3.29 -2.22 18.34
N ILE A 227 3.26 -2.51 19.64
CA ILE A 227 2.75 -3.78 20.17
C ILE A 227 1.28 -4.00 19.79
N LEU A 228 0.42 -2.97 19.94
CA LEU A 228 -1.01 -3.12 19.66
C LEU A 228 -1.27 -3.40 18.15
N PRO A 229 -0.74 -2.62 17.20
CA PRO A 229 -0.82 -2.98 15.77
C PRO A 229 -0.14 -4.30 15.40
N GLY A 230 0.97 -4.67 16.07
CA GLY A 230 1.63 -5.96 15.91
C GLY A 230 0.74 -7.14 16.34
N ALA A 231 0.04 -7.00 17.46
CA ALA A 231 -0.95 -7.98 17.92
C ALA A 231 -2.15 -8.09 16.96
N PHE A 232 -2.60 -6.97 16.40
CA PHE A 232 -3.70 -6.94 15.45
C PHE A 232 -3.40 -7.69 14.15
N ILE A 233 -2.23 -7.49 13.54
CA ILE A 233 -1.83 -8.29 12.36
C ILE A 233 -1.61 -9.76 12.71
N GLY A 234 -1.06 -10.07 13.89
CA GLY A 234 -0.93 -11.45 14.36
C GLY A 234 -2.29 -12.15 14.49
N LEU A 235 -3.27 -11.48 15.10
CA LEU A 235 -4.64 -11.98 15.23
C LEU A 235 -5.32 -12.15 13.86
N ALA A 236 -5.16 -11.19 12.96
CA ALA A 236 -5.65 -11.32 11.59
C ALA A 236 -5.01 -12.52 10.86
N GLY A 237 -3.73 -12.80 11.10
CA GLY A 237 -3.03 -13.98 10.59
C GLY A 237 -3.63 -15.30 11.11
N VAL A 238 -4.05 -15.34 12.37
CA VAL A 238 -4.80 -16.47 12.96
C VAL A 238 -6.18 -16.62 12.29
N LEU A 239 -6.90 -15.52 12.05
CA LEU A 239 -8.17 -15.57 11.32
C LEU A 239 -7.99 -16.10 9.89
N VAL A 240 -6.94 -15.67 9.19
CA VAL A 240 -6.57 -16.19 7.87
C VAL A 240 -6.28 -17.69 7.94
N PHE A 241 -5.52 -18.14 8.93
CA PHE A 241 -5.24 -19.57 9.12
C PHE A 241 -6.51 -20.40 9.28
N LEU A 242 -7.44 -19.93 10.11
CA LEU A 242 -8.66 -20.64 10.44
C LEU A 242 -9.69 -20.62 9.31
N PHE A 243 -9.82 -19.50 8.58
CA PHE A 243 -10.99 -19.27 7.72
C PHE A 243 -10.68 -18.97 6.25
N LEU A 244 -9.42 -18.74 5.85
CA LEU A 244 -9.13 -18.43 4.45
C LEU A 244 -9.09 -19.71 3.60
N ALA A 245 -10.07 -19.89 2.72
CA ALA A 245 -9.99 -20.87 1.65
C ALA A 245 -9.22 -20.27 0.47
N ALA A 246 -7.95 -20.64 0.29
CA ALA A 246 -7.10 -20.06 -0.75
C ALA A 246 -7.55 -20.48 -2.16
N TYR A 247 -8.17 -21.66 -2.25
CA TYR A 247 -8.69 -22.23 -3.47
C TYR A 247 -10.17 -22.64 -3.29
N PRO A 248 -11.04 -22.49 -4.31
CA PRO A 248 -12.39 -23.04 -4.28
C PRO A 248 -12.43 -24.55 -3.99
N GLU A 249 -11.42 -25.28 -4.45
CA GLU A 249 -11.24 -26.72 -4.25
C GLU A 249 -11.14 -27.10 -2.78
N ASP A 250 -10.54 -26.24 -1.95
CA ASP A 250 -10.34 -26.48 -0.51
C ASP A 250 -11.68 -26.67 0.22
N VAL A 251 -12.78 -26.15 -0.35
CA VAL A 251 -14.12 -26.22 0.24
C VAL A 251 -15.10 -27.08 -0.57
N GLY A 252 -14.63 -27.75 -1.63
CA GLY A 252 -15.42 -28.66 -2.47
C GLY A 252 -16.11 -27.99 -3.66
N HIS A 253 -15.74 -26.75 -4.01
CA HIS A 253 -16.21 -26.09 -5.23
C HIS A 253 -15.17 -26.24 -6.34
N LYS A 254 -15.62 -26.47 -7.58
CA LYS A 254 -14.73 -26.44 -8.74
C LYS A 254 -14.23 -25.02 -8.99
N CYS A 255 -12.98 -24.85 -9.41
CA CYS A 255 -12.51 -23.58 -9.94
C CYS A 255 -13.51 -23.05 -10.98
N PRO A 256 -13.92 -21.77 -10.89
CA PRO A 256 -14.80 -21.14 -11.87
C PRO A 256 -14.28 -21.18 -13.32
N TYR A 257 -12.99 -21.46 -13.51
CA TYR A 257 -12.34 -21.73 -14.79
C TYR A 257 -11.81 -23.17 -14.75
N GLY A 258 -12.27 -24.02 -15.69
CA GLY A 258 -11.97 -25.46 -15.71
C GLY A 258 -10.48 -25.82 -15.63
N GLU A 259 -10.22 -27.04 -15.15
CA GLU A 259 -8.93 -27.70 -14.91
C GLU A 259 -7.75 -27.11 -15.70
N ARG A 260 -6.87 -26.39 -15.02
CA ARG A 260 -5.55 -26.04 -15.56
C ARG A 260 -4.45 -26.56 -14.66
N SER A 261 -3.95 -27.74 -15.08
CA SER A 261 -2.63 -28.32 -14.82
C SER A 261 -2.24 -28.50 -13.35
N SER A 262 -2.79 -29.53 -12.73
CA SER A 262 -2.18 -30.22 -11.59
C SER A 262 -2.52 -31.70 -11.66
N ALA A 263 -2.23 -32.33 -12.80
CA ALA A 263 -2.17 -33.79 -12.91
C ALA A 263 -0.73 -34.14 -13.31
N VAL A 264 -0.01 -34.69 -12.34
CA VAL A 264 1.16 -35.52 -12.59
C VAL A 264 0.60 -36.81 -13.19
N ASP A 265 0.63 -36.94 -14.51
CA ASP A 265 0.41 -38.22 -15.17
C ASP A 265 1.74 -38.95 -15.22
N VAL A 266 1.93 -39.84 -14.25
CA VAL A 266 2.85 -40.97 -14.37
C VAL A 266 2.10 -42.06 -15.13
N GLU A 267 2.77 -42.54 -16.19
CA GLU A 267 2.54 -43.75 -16.99
C GLU A 267 1.58 -43.70 -18.20
N GLY A 268 2.21 -43.70 -19.38
CA GLY A 268 1.84 -44.62 -20.46
C GLY A 268 1.54 -44.01 -21.83
N GLY A 269 2.55 -43.93 -22.71
CA GLY A 269 2.32 -43.79 -24.16
C GLY A 269 3.38 -42.97 -24.90
N LYS A 270 4.24 -43.66 -25.66
CA LYS A 270 5.20 -43.08 -26.61
C LYS A 270 4.48 -42.27 -27.69
N ASP A 271 4.93 -41.06 -27.95
CA ASP A 271 5.53 -40.65 -29.24
C ASP A 271 5.97 -39.18 -29.15
N GLY A 272 7.16 -38.92 -29.71
CA GLY A 272 7.86 -37.66 -29.59
C GLY A 272 7.33 -36.60 -30.55
N GLU A 273 7.20 -35.38 -30.03
CA GLU A 273 7.69 -34.14 -30.64
C GLU A 273 7.65 -33.02 -29.58
N GLU A 274 8.60 -32.10 -29.67
CA GLU A 274 9.06 -31.17 -28.64
C GLU A 274 7.97 -30.40 -27.86
N GLY A 275 7.56 -30.97 -26.73
CA GLY A 275 6.88 -30.24 -25.66
C GLY A 275 7.84 -29.28 -24.96
N ARG A 276 8.11 -28.11 -25.56
CA ARG A 276 8.82 -27.01 -24.90
C ARG A 276 8.10 -26.71 -23.58
N ARG A 277 8.71 -27.12 -22.45
CA ARG A 277 8.29 -26.76 -21.09
C ARG A 277 7.97 -25.26 -21.10
N ARG A 278 6.68 -24.90 -20.97
CA ARG A 278 6.19 -23.52 -20.96
C ARG A 278 6.89 -22.76 -19.83
N GLY A 279 7.95 -22.03 -20.17
CA GLY A 279 8.70 -21.21 -19.23
C GLY A 279 7.85 -20.01 -18.83
N ALA A 280 7.83 -19.69 -17.54
CA ALA A 280 7.27 -18.44 -17.06
C ALA A 280 7.91 -17.27 -17.80
N VAL A 281 7.12 -16.25 -18.15
CA VAL A 281 7.63 -15.02 -18.78
C VAL A 281 8.74 -14.44 -17.92
N GLY A 282 9.94 -14.31 -18.51
CA GLY A 282 11.10 -13.78 -17.81
C GLY A 282 10.91 -12.31 -17.44
N LEU A 283 11.54 -11.86 -16.35
CA LEU A 283 11.47 -10.46 -15.89
C LEU A 283 11.77 -9.46 -17.03
N LEU A 284 12.77 -9.77 -17.87
CA LEU A 284 13.16 -8.93 -19.01
C LEU A 284 12.08 -8.86 -20.10
N GLU A 285 11.35 -9.96 -20.32
CA GLU A 285 10.26 -10.02 -21.31
C GLU A 285 9.04 -9.26 -20.81
N ALA A 286 8.72 -9.36 -19.52
CA ALA A 286 7.66 -8.56 -18.89
C ALA A 286 7.97 -7.05 -18.93
N CYS A 287 9.24 -6.64 -18.76
CA CYS A 287 9.65 -5.25 -18.91
C CYS A 287 9.52 -4.69 -20.34
N ARG A 288 9.49 -5.56 -21.36
CA ARG A 288 9.31 -5.17 -22.77
C ARG A 288 7.85 -4.93 -23.15
N ILE A 289 6.91 -5.28 -22.27
CA ILE A 289 5.48 -5.05 -22.53
C ILE A 289 5.21 -3.53 -22.54
N PRO A 290 4.61 -3.01 -23.62
CA PRO A 290 4.27 -1.59 -23.72
C PRO A 290 3.42 -1.14 -22.54
N GLY A 291 3.82 -0.03 -21.91
CA GLY A 291 3.13 0.54 -20.76
C GLY A 291 3.62 0.08 -19.38
N VAL A 292 4.24 -1.10 -19.26
CA VAL A 292 4.74 -1.59 -17.95
C VAL A 292 5.75 -0.63 -17.32
N ILE A 293 6.79 -0.22 -18.06
CA ILE A 293 7.83 0.69 -17.54
C ILE A 293 7.28 2.09 -17.22
N PRO A 294 6.52 2.76 -18.13
CA PRO A 294 5.90 4.05 -17.81
C PRO A 294 5.00 4.03 -16.57
N PHE A 295 4.16 3.01 -16.42
CA PHE A 295 3.30 2.88 -15.24
C PHE A 295 4.07 2.50 -13.97
N ALA A 296 5.10 1.65 -14.06
CA ALA A 296 5.97 1.32 -12.93
C ALA A 296 6.71 2.55 -12.42
N MET A 297 7.26 3.39 -13.31
CA MET A 297 7.94 4.62 -12.95
C MET A 297 6.98 5.73 -12.50
N CYS A 298 5.77 5.80 -13.07
CA CYS A 298 4.71 6.67 -12.53
C CYS A 298 4.36 6.26 -11.09
N LEU A 299 4.21 4.95 -10.84
CA LEU A 299 3.90 4.42 -9.51
C LEU A 299 5.03 4.67 -8.52
N PHE A 300 6.31 4.60 -8.95
CA PHE A 300 7.46 5.00 -8.14
C PHE A 300 7.28 6.40 -7.57
N PHE A 301 7.04 7.39 -8.42
CA PHE A 301 6.91 8.78 -7.96
C PHE A 301 5.59 9.03 -7.23
N ALA A 302 4.49 8.39 -7.64
CA ALA A 302 3.22 8.48 -6.93
C ALA A 302 3.33 7.92 -5.50
N LYS A 303 3.98 6.75 -5.32
CA LYS A 303 4.25 6.18 -3.99
C LYS A 303 5.26 7.00 -3.21
N LEU A 304 6.26 7.61 -3.85
CA LEU A 304 7.18 8.56 -3.20
C LEU A 304 6.39 9.68 -2.51
N VAL A 305 5.43 10.29 -3.22
CA VAL A 305 4.59 11.35 -2.67
C VAL A 305 3.67 10.80 -1.57
N ALA A 306 2.93 9.72 -1.86
CA ALA A 306 1.96 9.14 -0.93
C ALA A 306 2.60 8.65 0.38
N TYR A 307 3.76 7.97 0.29
CA TYR A 307 4.43 7.40 1.46
C TYR A 307 5.16 8.48 2.28
N THR A 308 5.57 9.58 1.66
CA THR A 308 6.03 10.74 2.43
C THR A 308 4.93 11.24 3.36
N PHE A 309 3.71 11.42 2.86
CA PHE A 309 2.57 11.74 3.74
C PHE A 309 2.30 10.62 4.76
N LEU A 310 2.34 9.35 4.34
CA LEU A 310 2.10 8.22 5.24
C LEU A 310 3.01 8.25 6.47
N TYR A 311 4.30 8.53 6.28
CA TYR A 311 5.33 8.44 7.32
C TYR A 311 5.63 9.75 8.04
N TRP A 312 5.39 10.90 7.42
CA TRP A 312 5.82 12.21 7.94
C TRP A 312 4.68 13.18 8.22
N LEU A 313 3.46 12.93 7.75
CA LEU A 313 2.34 13.86 7.98
C LEU A 313 2.01 14.09 9.47
N PRO A 314 1.93 13.09 10.35
CA PRO A 314 1.69 13.33 11.78
C PRO A 314 2.82 14.17 12.39
N PHE A 315 4.07 13.89 12.02
CA PHE A 315 5.22 14.66 12.46
C PHE A 315 5.12 16.12 11.97
N TYR A 316 4.87 16.35 10.69
CA TYR A 316 4.66 17.67 10.10
C TYR A 316 3.56 18.47 10.83
N LEU A 317 2.41 17.84 11.09
CA LEU A 317 1.28 18.46 11.79
C LEU A 317 1.59 18.81 13.24
N SER A 318 2.41 18.02 13.92
CA SER A 318 2.88 18.34 15.29
C SER A 318 3.90 19.47 15.33
N GLN A 319 4.65 19.67 14.24
CA GLN A 319 5.74 20.64 14.11
C GLN A 319 5.34 21.94 13.40
N THR A 320 4.11 22.04 12.88
CA THR A 320 3.64 23.20 12.11
C THR A 320 2.47 23.85 12.84
N PRO A 321 2.49 25.17 13.08
CA PRO A 321 1.36 25.85 13.71
C PRO A 321 0.16 25.88 12.75
N ILE A 322 -1.01 25.50 13.27
CA ILE A 322 -2.29 25.52 12.55
C ILE A 322 -3.24 26.44 13.28
N GLY A 323 -3.70 27.50 12.63
CA GLY A 323 -4.47 28.55 13.30
C GLY A 323 -3.69 29.30 14.38
N GLY A 324 -2.35 29.30 14.29
CA GLY A 324 -1.46 29.90 15.27
C GLY A 324 -1.11 29.00 16.47
N GLU A 325 -1.63 27.77 16.51
CA GLU A 325 -1.41 26.85 17.62
C GLU A 325 -0.71 25.55 17.18
N TYR A 326 0.13 25.00 18.06
CA TYR A 326 0.71 23.67 17.90
C TYR A 326 -0.22 22.63 18.53
N MET A 327 -0.48 21.55 17.79
CA MET A 327 -1.35 20.49 18.28
C MET A 327 -0.58 19.39 19.02
N SER A 328 -1.27 18.68 19.91
CA SER A 328 -0.70 17.50 20.55
C SER A 328 -0.37 16.41 19.54
N VAL A 329 0.62 15.56 19.84
CA VAL A 329 0.98 14.40 19.03
C VAL A 329 -0.22 13.50 18.73
N LYS A 330 -1.04 13.23 19.76
CA LYS A 330 -2.26 12.41 19.60
C LYS A 330 -3.24 13.06 18.62
N SER A 331 -3.44 14.37 18.72
CA SER A 331 -4.28 15.13 17.79
C SER A 331 -3.72 15.12 16.37
N ALA A 332 -2.41 15.30 16.20
CA ALA A 332 -1.73 15.24 14.90
C ALA A 332 -1.88 13.87 14.23
N GLY A 333 -1.69 12.79 15.01
CA GLY A 333 -1.93 11.43 14.56
C GLY A 333 -3.35 11.21 14.08
N ASN A 334 -4.34 11.61 14.88
CA ASN A 334 -5.76 11.50 14.52
C ASN A 334 -6.12 12.35 13.29
N LEU A 335 -5.63 13.60 13.24
CA LEU A 335 -5.91 14.51 12.13
C LEU A 335 -5.32 14.00 10.81
N SER A 336 -4.11 13.43 10.85
CA SER A 336 -3.44 12.88 9.66
C SER A 336 -4.25 11.81 8.92
N THR A 337 -5.18 11.12 9.62
CA THR A 337 -6.05 10.10 9.02
C THR A 337 -6.98 10.64 7.93
N LEU A 338 -7.27 11.95 7.93
CA LEU A 338 -8.12 12.58 6.93
C LEU A 338 -7.46 12.64 5.54
N PHE A 339 -6.12 12.59 5.47
CA PHE A 339 -5.42 12.38 4.21
C PHE A 339 -5.80 11.04 3.56
N ASP A 340 -5.86 9.98 4.37
CA ASP A 340 -6.24 8.64 3.91
C ASP A 340 -7.73 8.56 3.56
N VAL A 341 -8.61 9.32 4.23
CA VAL A 341 -10.03 9.48 3.84
C VAL A 341 -10.15 10.11 2.46
N GLY A 342 -9.42 11.21 2.21
CA GLY A 342 -9.30 11.80 0.88
C GLY A 342 -8.84 10.76 -0.14
N GLY A 343 -7.87 9.91 0.23
CA GLY A 343 -7.38 8.85 -0.62
C GLY A 343 -8.37 7.76 -0.99
N ILE A 344 -9.30 7.39 -0.09
CA ILE A 344 -10.40 6.47 -0.43
C ILE A 344 -11.27 7.07 -1.53
N ILE A 345 -11.67 8.33 -1.35
CA ILE A 345 -12.47 9.08 -2.34
C ILE A 345 -11.71 9.16 -3.67
N GLY A 346 -10.42 9.48 -3.62
CA GLY A 346 -9.54 9.57 -4.78
C GLY A 346 -9.40 8.27 -5.54
N GLY A 347 -9.20 7.14 -4.84
CA GLY A 347 -9.09 5.83 -5.46
C GLY A 347 -10.38 5.40 -6.17
N ILE A 348 -11.54 5.60 -5.53
CA ILE A 348 -12.85 5.30 -6.13
C ILE A 348 -13.10 6.21 -7.34
N LEU A 349 -12.84 7.51 -7.21
CA LEU A 349 -13.06 8.48 -8.27
C LEU A 349 -12.12 8.23 -9.47
N ALA A 350 -10.84 7.94 -9.23
CA ALA A 350 -9.87 7.60 -10.26
C ALA A 350 -10.30 6.33 -11.00
N GLY A 351 -10.71 5.27 -10.27
CA GLY A 351 -11.24 4.04 -10.87
C GLY A 351 -12.46 4.30 -11.75
N TYR A 352 -13.44 5.04 -11.23
CA TYR A 352 -14.67 5.37 -11.95
C TYR A 352 -14.44 6.23 -13.20
N ILE A 353 -13.67 7.32 -13.09
CA ILE A 353 -13.33 8.20 -14.22
C ILE A 353 -12.58 7.40 -15.29
N SER A 354 -11.62 6.59 -14.84
CA SER A 354 -10.78 5.78 -15.70
C SER A 354 -11.58 4.72 -16.47
N ASP A 355 -12.52 4.04 -15.82
CA ASP A 355 -13.43 3.09 -16.47
C ASP A 355 -14.37 3.80 -17.45
N LYS A 356 -14.91 4.98 -17.08
CA LYS A 356 -15.85 5.74 -17.91
C LYS A 356 -15.19 6.30 -19.18
N LEU A 357 -13.96 6.79 -19.07
CA LEU A 357 -13.20 7.33 -20.19
C LEU A 357 -12.45 6.26 -20.98
N ASN A 358 -12.37 5.04 -20.45
CA ASN A 358 -11.48 3.98 -20.93
C ASN A 358 -10.02 4.46 -21.12
N ALA A 359 -9.56 5.32 -20.20
CA ALA A 359 -8.29 6.04 -20.30
C ALA A 359 -7.56 5.99 -18.96
N ARG A 360 -6.73 4.95 -18.79
CA ARG A 360 -5.99 4.68 -17.54
C ARG A 360 -4.88 5.70 -17.33
N ALA A 361 -4.06 5.95 -18.35
CA ALA A 361 -2.91 6.84 -18.28
C ALA A 361 -3.34 8.30 -18.11
N THR A 362 -4.35 8.73 -18.86
CA THR A 362 -4.91 10.10 -18.82
C THR A 362 -5.46 10.43 -17.45
N THR A 363 -6.20 9.49 -16.84
CA THR A 363 -6.74 9.68 -15.49
C THR A 363 -5.62 9.78 -14.46
N ALA A 364 -4.64 8.86 -14.50
CA ALA A 364 -3.49 8.89 -13.59
C ALA A 364 -2.67 10.18 -13.72
N ALA A 365 -2.31 10.58 -14.95
CA ALA A 365 -1.50 11.78 -15.18
C ALA A 365 -2.24 13.05 -14.76
N THR A 366 -3.55 13.15 -15.03
CA THR A 366 -4.38 14.30 -14.62
C THR A 366 -4.39 14.45 -13.11
N PHE A 367 -4.61 13.36 -12.37
CA PHE A 367 -4.57 13.39 -10.90
C PHE A 367 -3.18 13.78 -10.38
N MET A 368 -2.10 13.26 -10.97
CA MET A 368 -0.74 13.67 -10.60
C MET A 368 -0.50 15.16 -10.85
N TYR A 369 -0.95 15.71 -11.98
CA TYR A 369 -0.84 17.15 -12.24
C TYR A 369 -1.71 18.00 -11.31
N LEU A 370 -2.94 17.55 -10.98
CA LEU A 370 -3.82 18.22 -10.03
C LEU A 370 -3.31 18.14 -8.57
N SER A 371 -2.47 17.15 -8.26
CA SER A 371 -1.82 17.09 -6.95
C SER A 371 -0.84 18.26 -6.73
N ILE A 372 -0.24 18.82 -7.78
CA ILE A 372 0.72 19.93 -7.68
C ILE A 372 0.07 21.21 -7.10
N PRO A 373 -1.00 21.79 -7.69
CA PRO A 373 -1.67 22.94 -7.09
C PRO A 373 -2.28 22.61 -5.72
N ALA A 374 -2.73 21.37 -5.49
CA ALA A 374 -3.20 20.95 -4.16
C ALA A 374 -2.08 20.97 -3.11
N LEU A 375 -0.87 20.53 -3.47
CA LEU A 375 0.32 20.58 -2.61
C LEU A 375 0.77 22.02 -2.33
N ILE A 376 0.73 22.90 -3.33
CA ILE A 376 1.00 24.34 -3.17
C ILE A 376 0.00 24.95 -2.19
N ALA A 377 -1.30 24.71 -2.42
CA ALA A 377 -2.36 25.20 -1.56
C ALA A 377 -2.21 24.67 -0.12
N TYR A 378 -1.94 23.37 0.06
CA TYR A 378 -1.74 22.80 1.39
C TYR A 378 -0.53 23.40 2.12
N ASN A 379 0.60 23.56 1.44
CA ASN A 379 1.80 24.16 2.02
C ASN A 379 1.57 25.63 2.42
N LYS A 380 0.91 26.43 1.58
CA LYS A 380 0.76 27.88 1.82
C LYS A 380 -0.46 28.26 2.66
N LEU A 381 -1.55 27.52 2.57
CA LEU A 381 -2.84 27.86 3.18
C LEU A 381 -3.24 26.88 4.30
N GLY A 382 -2.64 25.69 4.36
CA GLY A 382 -3.00 24.65 5.33
C GLY A 382 -2.72 25.02 6.80
N GLY A 383 -1.87 26.01 7.05
CA GLY A 383 -1.58 26.52 8.41
C GLY A 383 -2.56 27.61 8.90
N ILE A 384 -3.42 28.16 8.04
CA ILE A 384 -4.26 29.32 8.38
C ILE A 384 -5.35 28.96 9.40
N SER A 385 -6.04 27.83 9.22
CA SER A 385 -7.08 27.36 10.13
C SER A 385 -7.19 25.84 10.09
N GLN A 386 -7.74 25.24 11.14
CA GLN A 386 -7.93 23.80 11.20
C GLN A 386 -8.87 23.29 10.09
N SER A 387 -9.95 24.01 9.79
CA SER A 387 -10.87 23.65 8.70
C SER A 387 -10.18 23.69 7.33
N MET A 388 -9.35 24.70 7.08
CA MET A 388 -8.57 24.80 5.84
C MET A 388 -7.57 23.65 5.73
N ASN A 389 -6.90 23.30 6.84
CA ASN A 389 -5.99 22.16 6.88
C ASN A 389 -6.71 20.86 6.50
N ILE A 390 -7.87 20.59 7.12
CA ILE A 390 -8.68 19.39 6.87
C ILE A 390 -9.07 19.29 5.39
N ILE A 391 -9.66 20.35 4.84
CA ILE A 391 -10.18 20.36 3.46
C ILE A 391 -9.03 20.15 2.47
N LEU A 392 -7.95 20.92 2.60
CA LEU A 392 -6.80 20.82 1.69
C LEU A 392 -6.08 19.48 1.82
N MET A 393 -5.92 18.95 3.03
CA MET A 393 -5.32 17.63 3.27
C MET A 393 -6.15 16.51 2.63
N MET A 394 -7.48 16.57 2.72
CA MET A 394 -8.36 15.61 2.03
C MET A 394 -8.25 15.73 0.51
N ILE A 395 -8.19 16.95 -0.03
CA ILE A 395 -8.01 17.19 -1.47
C ILE A 395 -6.64 16.68 -1.95
N THR A 396 -5.57 16.93 -1.20
CA THR A 396 -4.23 16.39 -1.50
C THR A 396 -4.26 14.86 -1.45
N GLY A 397 -4.86 14.26 -0.42
CA GLY A 397 -5.02 12.81 -0.31
C GLY A 397 -5.77 12.20 -1.48
N LEU A 398 -6.82 12.87 -1.96
CA LEU A 398 -7.60 12.46 -3.13
C LEU A 398 -6.73 12.38 -4.39
N PHE A 399 -6.01 13.46 -4.71
CA PHE A 399 -5.20 13.50 -5.94
C PHE A 399 -3.96 12.62 -5.87
N VAL A 400 -3.31 12.51 -4.71
CA VAL A 400 -2.09 11.72 -4.52
C VAL A 400 -2.39 10.22 -4.51
N ASN A 401 -3.40 9.78 -3.77
CA ASN A 401 -3.68 8.34 -3.64
C ASN A 401 -4.51 7.77 -4.79
N GLY A 402 -5.19 8.60 -5.59
CA GLY A 402 -5.96 8.16 -6.76
C GLY A 402 -5.13 7.38 -7.79
N PRO A 403 -4.04 7.94 -8.34
CA PRO A 403 -3.14 7.25 -9.27
C PRO A 403 -2.47 6.03 -8.64
N TYR A 404 -2.07 6.13 -7.37
CA TYR A 404 -1.52 4.99 -6.63
C TYR A 404 -2.50 3.80 -6.62
N ALA A 405 -3.76 4.05 -6.25
CA ALA A 405 -4.81 3.04 -6.22
C ALA A 405 -5.10 2.48 -7.62
N LEU A 406 -5.28 3.36 -8.61
CA LEU A 406 -5.60 3.00 -9.99
C LEU A 406 -4.52 2.12 -10.63
N ILE A 407 -3.24 2.49 -10.47
CA ILE A 407 -2.14 1.78 -11.11
C ILE A 407 -1.90 0.42 -10.44
N THR A 408 -1.92 0.38 -9.11
CA THR A 408 -1.68 -0.85 -8.33
C THR A 408 -2.77 -1.91 -8.57
N THR A 409 -3.99 -1.48 -8.90
CA THR A 409 -5.12 -2.38 -9.09
C THR A 409 -5.46 -2.61 -10.56
N ALA A 410 -6.15 -1.65 -11.18
CA ALA A 410 -6.72 -1.78 -12.50
C ALA A 410 -5.63 -1.91 -13.57
N VAL A 411 -4.64 -1.02 -13.57
CA VAL A 411 -3.57 -1.04 -14.60
C VAL A 411 -2.71 -2.30 -14.48
N SER A 412 -2.31 -2.67 -13.27
CA SER A 412 -1.52 -3.89 -13.05
C SER A 412 -2.29 -5.14 -13.49
N ALA A 413 -3.60 -5.19 -13.25
CA ALA A 413 -4.45 -6.27 -13.72
C ALA A 413 -4.59 -6.26 -15.26
N ASP A 414 -4.84 -5.10 -15.87
CA ASP A 414 -5.01 -4.94 -17.32
C ASP A 414 -3.73 -5.37 -18.06
N LEU A 415 -2.57 -4.84 -17.65
CA LEU A 415 -1.26 -5.16 -18.23
C LEU A 415 -0.84 -6.62 -18.01
N GLY A 416 -1.17 -7.19 -16.86
CA GLY A 416 -0.87 -8.59 -16.60
C GLY A 416 -1.77 -9.59 -17.33
N THR A 417 -2.87 -9.11 -17.93
CA THR A 417 -3.74 -9.89 -18.84
C THR A 417 -3.53 -9.56 -20.32
N HIS A 418 -2.46 -8.81 -20.64
CA HIS A 418 -2.19 -8.34 -22.01
C HIS A 418 -2.08 -9.52 -23.01
N SER A 419 -2.55 -9.33 -24.25
CA SER A 419 -2.66 -10.38 -25.28
C SER A 419 -1.33 -11.08 -25.61
N SER A 420 -0.21 -10.36 -25.46
CA SER A 420 1.15 -10.91 -25.58
C SER A 420 1.46 -12.00 -24.54
N LEU A 421 0.71 -12.07 -23.44
CA LEU A 421 0.91 -13.01 -22.33
C LEU A 421 0.10 -14.30 -22.46
N LYS A 422 -0.73 -14.46 -23.52
CA LYS A 422 -1.52 -15.68 -23.85
C LYS A 422 -2.20 -16.37 -22.64
N GLY A 423 -2.63 -15.60 -21.64
CA GLY A 423 -3.31 -16.11 -20.44
C GLY A 423 -2.43 -16.92 -19.48
N ASP A 424 -1.12 -16.65 -19.42
CA ASP A 424 -0.23 -17.20 -18.39
C ASP A 424 -0.41 -16.42 -17.08
N SER A 425 -1.01 -17.05 -16.07
CA SER A 425 -1.21 -16.46 -14.74
C SER A 425 0.11 -16.09 -14.05
N ARG A 426 1.23 -16.74 -14.40
CA ARG A 426 2.56 -16.35 -13.89
C ARG A 426 3.04 -15.03 -14.46
N ALA A 427 2.65 -14.68 -15.68
CA ALA A 427 3.03 -13.40 -16.28
C ALA A 427 2.32 -12.21 -15.61
N LEU A 428 1.05 -12.37 -15.20
CA LEU A 428 0.32 -11.39 -14.39
C LEU A 428 1.01 -11.11 -13.05
N ALA A 429 1.47 -12.18 -12.38
CA ALA A 429 2.22 -12.06 -11.13
C ALA A 429 3.55 -11.31 -11.34
N THR A 430 4.30 -11.63 -12.41
CA THR A 430 5.56 -10.95 -12.75
C THR A 430 5.37 -9.46 -13.08
N VAL A 431 4.36 -9.10 -13.89
CA VAL A 431 4.08 -7.69 -14.24
C VAL A 431 3.65 -6.90 -13.00
N THR A 432 2.78 -7.49 -12.18
CA THR A 432 2.36 -6.87 -10.91
C THR A 432 3.55 -6.69 -9.97
N ALA A 433 4.46 -7.67 -9.89
CA ALA A 433 5.67 -7.59 -9.08
C ALA A 433 6.63 -6.51 -9.58
N ILE A 434 6.80 -6.33 -10.89
CA ILE A 434 7.62 -5.25 -11.46
C ILE A 434 7.03 -3.89 -11.09
N ILE A 435 5.74 -3.69 -11.33
CA ILE A 435 5.06 -2.42 -11.06
C ILE A 435 5.08 -2.10 -9.56
N ASP A 436 4.59 -3.02 -8.72
CA ASP A 436 4.50 -2.79 -7.28
C ASP A 436 5.89 -2.74 -6.60
N GLY A 437 6.83 -3.57 -7.07
CA GLY A 437 8.22 -3.59 -6.61
C GLY A 437 8.95 -2.28 -6.90
N THR A 438 8.86 -1.78 -8.13
CA THR A 438 9.39 -0.46 -8.54
C THR A 438 8.72 0.66 -7.73
N GLY A 439 7.40 0.59 -7.58
CA GLY A 439 6.64 1.49 -6.72
C GLY A 439 7.15 1.51 -5.27
N SER A 440 7.52 0.35 -4.73
CA SER A 440 8.01 0.20 -3.35
C SER A 440 9.38 0.84 -3.15
N VAL A 441 10.22 0.91 -4.19
CA VAL A 441 11.48 1.69 -4.14
C VAL A 441 11.19 3.17 -3.98
N GLY A 442 10.21 3.71 -4.72
CA GLY A 442 9.80 5.11 -4.59
C GLY A 442 9.21 5.41 -3.21
N ALA A 443 8.40 4.49 -2.68
CA ALA A 443 7.92 4.53 -1.31
C ALA A 443 9.05 4.59 -0.28
N ALA A 444 10.18 3.91 -0.52
CA ALA A 444 11.35 3.90 0.36
C ALA A 444 12.14 5.21 0.31
N LEU A 445 12.34 5.76 -0.89
CA LEU A 445 13.15 6.95 -1.10
C LEU A 445 12.47 8.24 -0.63
N GLY A 446 11.14 8.36 -0.75
CA GLY A 446 10.41 9.57 -0.32
C GLY A 446 10.60 9.93 1.16
N PRO A 447 10.25 9.03 2.09
CA PRO A 447 10.46 9.23 3.52
C PRO A 447 11.93 9.44 3.90
N LEU A 448 12.85 8.72 3.26
CA LEU A 448 14.29 8.90 3.47
C LEU A 448 14.74 10.33 3.13
N ILE A 449 14.46 10.77 1.89
CA ILE A 449 14.83 12.11 1.43
C ILE A 449 14.13 13.17 2.29
N THR A 450 12.89 12.93 2.75
CA THR A 450 12.17 13.81 3.67
C THR A 450 12.91 13.97 5.00
N GLY A 451 13.47 12.90 5.57
CA GLY A 451 14.29 12.97 6.78
C GLY A 451 15.49 13.91 6.64
N PHE A 452 16.14 13.91 5.47
CA PHE A 452 17.25 14.82 5.18
C PHE A 452 16.81 16.25 4.86
N LEU A 453 15.75 16.43 4.06
CA LEU A 453 15.26 17.73 3.60
C LEU A 453 14.54 18.51 4.69
N SER A 454 13.82 17.84 5.59
CA SER A 454 13.08 18.48 6.68
C SER A 454 13.97 19.29 7.63
N ARG A 455 15.27 18.95 7.72
CA ARG A 455 16.29 19.72 8.48
C ARG A 455 16.42 21.16 7.99
N ASN A 456 16.21 21.40 6.70
CA ASN A 456 16.33 22.71 6.05
C ASN A 456 14.96 23.39 5.86
N GLY A 457 13.88 22.80 6.38
CA GLY A 457 12.52 23.32 6.31
C GLY A 457 11.59 22.54 5.39
N TRP A 458 10.31 22.57 5.73
CA TRP A 458 9.25 21.81 5.05
C TRP A 458 8.98 22.27 3.62
N ASP A 459 9.30 23.52 3.27
CA ASP A 459 9.17 24.01 1.88
C ASP A 459 9.98 23.17 0.88
N LEU A 460 11.16 22.66 1.27
CA LEU A 460 11.97 21.79 0.40
C LEU A 460 11.34 20.41 0.23
N VAL A 461 10.73 19.87 1.28
CA VAL A 461 9.96 18.62 1.22
C VAL A 461 8.81 18.77 0.24
N PHE A 462 8.01 19.83 0.36
CA PHE A 462 6.91 20.09 -0.59
C PHE A 462 7.39 20.28 -2.03
N ARG A 463 8.55 20.93 -2.25
CA ARG A 463 9.15 21.03 -3.59
C ARG A 463 9.54 19.67 -4.16
N MET A 464 10.15 18.79 -3.36
CA MET A 464 10.43 17.42 -3.77
C MET A 464 9.15 16.69 -4.17
N LEU A 465 8.08 16.81 -3.38
CA LEU A 465 6.79 16.18 -3.68
C LEU A 465 6.18 16.69 -4.99
N MET A 466 6.24 18.00 -5.24
CA MET A 466 5.76 18.60 -6.48
C MET A 466 6.58 18.16 -7.70
N VAL A 467 7.90 18.10 -7.58
CA VAL A 467 8.79 17.60 -8.65
C VAL A 467 8.51 16.13 -8.93
N GLY A 468 8.36 15.31 -7.89
CA GLY A 468 7.98 13.90 -8.03
C GLY A 468 6.63 13.75 -8.75
N ALA A 469 5.62 14.52 -8.35
CA ALA A 469 4.31 14.49 -8.98
C ALA A 469 4.34 14.91 -10.46
N PHE A 470 5.11 15.95 -10.79
CA PHE A 470 5.32 16.39 -12.17
C PHE A 470 5.98 15.30 -13.02
N ILE A 471 7.07 14.69 -12.53
CA ILE A 471 7.77 13.62 -13.24
C ILE A 471 6.84 12.41 -13.44
N ALA A 472 6.05 12.05 -12.42
CA ALA A 472 5.08 10.96 -12.52
C ALA A 472 4.07 11.16 -13.67
N GLY A 473 3.51 12.37 -13.78
CA GLY A 473 2.61 12.72 -14.87
C GLY A 473 3.30 12.77 -16.23
N ALA A 474 4.51 13.34 -16.27
CA ALA A 474 5.30 13.49 -17.50
C ALA A 474 5.68 12.14 -18.12
N LEU A 475 6.00 11.14 -17.30
CA LEU A 475 6.35 9.79 -17.74
C LEU A 475 5.20 9.06 -18.44
N LEU A 476 3.95 9.44 -18.17
CA LEU A 476 2.76 8.90 -18.84
C LEU A 476 2.43 9.63 -20.15
N SER A 477 3.13 10.71 -20.51
CA SER A 477 2.70 11.59 -21.61
C SER A 477 2.52 10.89 -22.95
N SER A 478 3.38 9.93 -23.31
CA SER A 478 3.23 9.17 -24.56
C SER A 478 1.97 8.30 -24.58
N LEU A 479 1.62 7.69 -23.45
CA LEU A 479 0.38 6.92 -23.30
C LEU A 479 -0.83 7.83 -23.30
N VAL A 480 -0.75 9.00 -22.65
CA VAL A 480 -1.83 10.00 -22.65
C VAL A 480 -2.11 10.49 -24.06
N ILE A 481 -1.08 10.80 -24.86
CA ILE A 481 -1.25 11.21 -26.25
C ILE A 481 -1.95 10.11 -27.05
N SER A 482 -1.57 8.85 -26.85
CA SER A 482 -2.21 7.69 -27.50
C SER A 482 -3.69 7.56 -27.14
N GLU A 483 -4.03 7.59 -25.84
CA GLU A 483 -5.41 7.50 -25.34
C GLU A 483 -6.27 8.67 -25.83
N LEU A 484 -5.77 9.90 -25.74
CA LEU A 484 -6.50 11.08 -26.21
C LEU A 484 -6.76 11.01 -27.73
N THR A 485 -5.76 10.57 -28.51
CA THR A 485 -5.92 10.42 -29.96
C THR A 485 -7.05 9.43 -30.29
N GLN A 486 -7.12 8.30 -29.59
CA GLN A 486 -8.19 7.31 -29.76
C GLN A 486 -9.56 7.89 -29.38
N ILE A 487 -9.65 8.60 -28.26
CA ILE A 487 -10.89 9.26 -27.83
C ILE A 487 -11.35 10.26 -28.90
N PHE A 488 -10.46 11.13 -29.38
CA PHE A 488 -10.79 12.10 -30.42
C PHE A 488 -11.22 11.44 -31.74
N GLN A 489 -10.63 10.31 -32.12
CA GLN A 489 -11.03 9.55 -33.30
C GLN A 489 -12.42 8.94 -33.16
N CYS A 490 -12.77 8.39 -31.99
CA CYS A 490 -14.12 7.89 -31.69
C CYS A 490 -15.16 9.01 -31.75
N TRP A 491 -14.83 10.20 -31.24
CA TRP A 491 -15.73 11.36 -31.30
C TRP A 491 -15.92 11.92 -32.71
N ARG A 492 -14.91 11.84 -33.59
CA ARG A 492 -14.98 12.35 -34.97
C ARG A 492 -15.74 11.46 -35.94
N LYS A 493 -16.10 10.22 -35.59
CA LYS A 493 -16.97 9.35 -36.41
C LYS A 493 -18.38 9.35 -35.82
N PRO A 494 -19.30 10.23 -36.26
CA PRO A 494 -20.71 10.05 -35.94
C PRO A 494 -21.20 8.77 -36.64
N SER A 495 -21.90 7.94 -35.88
CA SER A 495 -22.47 6.66 -36.29
C SER A 495 -23.18 6.69 -37.64
N SER A 496 -22.66 5.97 -38.63
CA SER A 496 -23.46 5.42 -39.72
C SER A 496 -23.91 3.99 -39.35
N ASN A 497 -25.19 3.89 -39.01
CA ASN A 497 -26.11 2.74 -38.97
C ASN A 497 -25.67 1.33 -38.51
N GLN A 498 -26.42 0.86 -37.49
CA GLN A 498 -27.04 -0.47 -37.33
C GLN A 498 -26.28 -1.71 -37.84
N GLY A 499 -25.86 -2.55 -36.88
CA GLY A 499 -25.68 -3.99 -37.11
C GLY A 499 -24.37 -4.56 -36.56
N ARG A 500 -24.19 -4.62 -35.23
CA ARG A 500 -23.30 -5.62 -34.59
C ARG A 500 -23.47 -5.64 -33.08
N GLN A 501 -24.52 -6.31 -32.61
CA GLN A 501 -24.64 -6.74 -31.22
C GLN A 501 -23.92 -8.09 -30.97
N GLN A 502 -22.99 -8.49 -31.85
CA GLN A 502 -22.38 -9.83 -31.82
C GLN A 502 -20.89 -9.87 -32.20
N GLY A 503 -20.15 -8.76 -32.07
CA GLY A 503 -18.70 -8.72 -32.35
C GLY A 503 -17.85 -7.99 -31.31
N MET A 504 -18.41 -7.64 -30.15
CA MET A 504 -17.74 -6.80 -29.14
C MET A 504 -16.96 -7.64 -28.10
N THR A 505 -16.38 -8.76 -28.52
CA THR A 505 -15.43 -9.54 -27.71
C THR A 505 -14.08 -9.77 -28.39
N ASP A 506 -13.94 -9.45 -29.69
CA ASP A 506 -12.75 -9.83 -30.46
C ASP A 506 -11.86 -8.64 -30.90
N SER A 507 -12.12 -7.43 -30.41
CA SER A 507 -11.31 -6.23 -30.73
C SER A 507 -10.32 -5.82 -29.63
N VAL A 508 -9.91 -6.75 -28.76
CA VAL A 508 -8.97 -6.47 -27.64
C VAL A 508 -7.50 -6.77 -28.01
N ALA A 509 -7.14 -6.77 -29.30
CA ALA A 509 -5.78 -7.18 -29.72
C ALA A 509 -5.02 -6.26 -30.69
N GLU A 510 -5.57 -5.16 -31.20
CA GLU A 510 -4.80 -4.21 -32.03
C GLU A 510 -5.17 -2.77 -31.66
N PRO A 511 -4.20 -1.91 -31.28
CA PRO A 511 -3.03 -1.62 -32.10
C PRO A 511 -1.70 -1.53 -31.31
N LEU A 512 -0.77 -2.46 -31.55
CA LEU A 512 0.65 -2.34 -31.15
C LEU A 512 1.61 -2.38 -32.35
N LEU A 513 1.08 -2.29 -33.58
CA LEU A 513 1.89 -2.22 -34.80
C LEU A 513 1.89 -0.80 -35.33
N GLY A 514 2.74 0.03 -34.75
CA GLY A 514 3.40 1.10 -35.50
C GLY A 514 4.68 0.54 -36.08
N GLU A 515 4.62 -0.03 -37.28
CA GLU A 515 5.82 -0.30 -38.07
C GLU A 515 6.48 1.04 -38.42
N ASN A 516 7.67 1.28 -37.88
CA ASN A 516 8.59 2.23 -38.49
C ASN A 516 9.19 1.57 -39.73
N ARG A 517 8.89 2.14 -40.89
CA ARG A 517 9.85 2.24 -42.00
C ARG A 517 10.73 3.45 -41.80
#